data_AF-A0A444MH89-F1
#
_entry.id   AF-A0A444MH89-F1
#
_cell.length_a   1.000
_cell.length_b   1.000
_cell.length_c   1.000
_cell.angle_alpha   90.00
_cell.angle_beta   90.00
_cell.angle_gamma   90.00
#
_symmetry.space_group_name_H-M   'P 1'
#
loop_
_entity.id
_entity.type
_entity.pdbx_description
1 polymer ?
#
loop_
_entity_poly.entity_id
_entity_poly.type
_entity_poly.pdbx_seq_one_letter_code
_entity_poly.pdbx_strand_id
1 'polypeptide(L)'
;MMPHEKTAYNISYSPVKADYGHKFNYKPVSMIIEGLYKTEPTNNSSDNCEISVRLIKSRTGYIYRLITGNKIYSGILKITKGENPNEVNLLFKGIKWALNEGDISTLKEDEDPPKIKTPIGIDAILKNDEIFIQNTGNSMNHYVKLASCDQKFIRMVKVKS
;
A
#
# COMPACT_ATOMS: atom_id res chain seq x y z
N MET A 1 -64.29 -8.88 -24.55
CA MET A 1 -64.02 -9.74 -23.38
C MET A 1 -62.53 -9.67 -23.12
N MET A 2 -62.15 -9.36 -21.88
CA MET A 2 -60.83 -8.89 -21.46
C MET A 2 -59.70 -9.93 -21.66
N PRO A 3 -58.44 -9.47 -21.78
CA PRO A 3 -57.26 -10.31 -21.98
C PRO A 3 -56.74 -10.97 -20.69
N HIS A 4 -56.01 -12.08 -20.87
CA HIS A 4 -55.34 -12.84 -19.83
C HIS A 4 -54.27 -12.01 -19.10
N GLU A 5 -54.38 -12.00 -17.77
CA GLU A 5 -53.39 -11.53 -16.81
C GLU A 5 -52.57 -12.74 -16.31
N LYS A 6 -51.24 -12.60 -16.22
CA LYS A 6 -50.38 -13.14 -15.15
C LYS A 6 -48.92 -12.66 -15.29
N THR A 7 -48.71 -11.51 -14.66
CA THR A 7 -47.65 -11.15 -13.70
C THR A 7 -46.18 -11.45 -14.03
N ALA A 8 -45.46 -10.40 -14.46
CA ALA A 8 -44.03 -10.24 -14.30
C ALA A 8 -43.73 -9.51 -12.97
N TYR A 9 -42.82 -10.03 -12.15
CA TYR A 9 -42.24 -9.27 -11.04
C TYR A 9 -41.04 -8.48 -11.57
N ASN A 10 -41.28 -7.23 -12.00
CA ASN A 10 -40.24 -6.24 -12.24
C ASN A 10 -39.93 -5.53 -10.94
N ILE A 11 -38.78 -5.83 -10.32
CA ILE A 11 -38.20 -4.94 -9.30
C ILE A 11 -37.43 -3.87 -10.08
N SER A 12 -38.05 -2.71 -10.29
CA SER A 12 -37.37 -1.55 -10.85
C SER A 12 -36.43 -0.97 -9.82
N TYR A 13 -35.14 -0.90 -10.15
CA TYR A 13 -34.19 -0.07 -9.43
C TYR A 13 -34.60 1.39 -9.65
N SER A 14 -35.11 2.02 -8.61
CA SER A 14 -35.25 3.47 -8.54
C SER A 14 -33.87 4.05 -8.23
N PRO A 15 -33.26 4.86 -9.12
CA PRO A 15 -31.99 5.49 -8.80
C PRO A 15 -32.23 6.53 -7.70
N VAL A 16 -31.69 6.25 -6.51
CA VAL A 16 -31.50 7.25 -5.47
C VAL A 16 -30.63 8.35 -6.08
N LYS A 17 -31.21 9.53 -6.28
CA LYS A 17 -30.50 10.71 -6.75
C LYS A 17 -29.49 11.10 -5.66
N ALA A 18 -28.23 10.74 -5.87
CA ALA A 18 -27.13 11.28 -5.07
C ALA A 18 -27.03 12.78 -5.35
N ASP A 19 -27.14 13.57 -4.29
CA ASP A 19 -27.09 15.02 -4.28
C ASP A 19 -25.67 15.48 -4.65
N TYR A 20 -25.43 15.79 -5.93
CA TYR A 20 -24.17 16.34 -6.43
C TYR A 20 -24.13 17.85 -6.15
N GLY A 21 -23.81 18.19 -4.90
CA GLY A 21 -23.95 19.55 -4.38
C GLY A 21 -22.73 20.17 -3.69
N HIS A 22 -21.51 19.63 -3.81
CA HIS A 22 -20.31 20.37 -3.37
C HIS A 22 -19.11 20.13 -4.29
N LYS A 23 -18.83 21.09 -5.19
CA LYS A 23 -17.53 21.21 -5.84
C LYS A 23 -16.52 21.69 -4.80
N PHE A 24 -15.91 20.76 -4.07
CA PHE A 24 -14.73 21.09 -3.29
C PHE A 24 -13.61 21.46 -4.26
N ASN A 25 -13.30 22.75 -4.29
CA ASN A 25 -12.17 23.29 -5.03
C ASN A 25 -10.88 22.96 -4.25
N TYR A 26 -10.52 21.67 -4.21
CA TYR A 26 -9.28 21.24 -3.58
C TYR A 26 -8.12 21.77 -4.44
N LYS A 27 -7.48 22.86 -3.99
CA LYS A 27 -6.15 23.23 -4.47
C LYS A 27 -5.25 22.02 -4.18
N PRO A 28 -4.67 21.35 -5.19
CA PRO A 28 -3.74 20.27 -4.94
C PRO A 28 -2.57 20.85 -4.13
N VAL A 29 -2.39 20.37 -2.92
CA VAL A 29 -1.19 20.69 -2.15
C VAL A 29 -0.03 20.14 -2.97
N SER A 30 0.88 21.02 -3.39
CA SER A 30 2.14 20.59 -3.99
C SER A 30 2.92 19.87 -2.89
N MET A 31 2.81 18.55 -2.87
CA MET A 31 3.45 17.72 -1.85
C MET A 31 4.92 17.54 -2.25
N ILE A 32 5.83 18.20 -1.53
CA ILE A 32 7.27 17.96 -1.66
C ILE A 32 7.55 16.65 -0.93
N ILE A 33 7.85 15.60 -1.68
CA ILE A 33 8.03 14.25 -1.12
C ILE A 33 9.49 13.94 -0.83
N GLU A 34 10.43 14.72 -1.39
CA GLU A 34 11.86 14.57 -1.19
C GLU A 34 12.20 14.68 0.30
N GLY A 35 13.14 13.84 0.74
CA GLY A 35 13.54 13.83 2.14
C GLY A 35 13.99 12.47 2.62
N LEU A 36 14.41 12.44 3.87
CA LEU A 36 14.70 11.22 4.61
C LEU A 36 13.48 10.87 5.46
N TYR A 37 13.02 9.63 5.39
CA TYR A 37 11.97 9.08 6.23
C TYR A 37 12.58 7.95 7.07
N LYS A 38 12.17 7.83 8.32
CA LYS A 38 12.65 6.80 9.25
C LYS A 38 11.51 6.22 10.08
N THR A 39 11.60 4.94 10.44
CA THR A 39 10.75 4.41 11.50
C THR A 39 11.08 5.09 12.83
N GLU A 40 10.06 5.30 13.64
CA GLU A 40 10.22 5.78 15.01
C GLU A 40 10.21 4.58 15.96
N PRO A 41 11.09 4.52 16.97
CA PRO A 41 11.08 3.45 17.95
C PRO A 41 9.75 3.41 18.70
N THR A 42 9.11 2.25 18.78
CA THR A 42 7.97 2.03 19.68
C THR A 42 8.49 1.58 21.04
N ASN A 43 8.04 2.21 22.13
CA ASN A 43 8.54 2.01 23.50
C ASN A 43 8.45 0.56 24.04
N ASN A 44 7.87 -0.39 23.31
CA ASN A 44 7.49 -1.73 23.80
C ASN A 44 7.96 -2.91 22.91
N SER A 45 8.86 -2.73 21.95
CA SER A 45 9.32 -3.83 21.09
C SER A 45 10.83 -4.02 21.17
N SER A 46 11.27 -5.21 21.58
CA SER A 46 12.67 -5.67 21.51
C SER A 46 13.16 -5.86 20.06
N ASP A 47 12.24 -5.90 19.11
CA ASP A 47 12.53 -6.02 17.68
C ASP A 47 12.51 -4.62 17.05
N ASN A 48 13.69 -4.00 16.97
CA ASN A 48 13.86 -2.71 16.31
C ASN A 48 13.75 -2.91 14.79
N CYS A 49 12.55 -2.74 14.26
CA CYS A 49 12.31 -2.53 12.84
C CYS A 49 12.87 -1.17 12.42
N GLU A 50 14.21 -1.05 12.35
CA GLU A 50 14.88 0.16 11.88
C GLU A 50 14.89 0.17 10.35
N ILE A 51 14.09 1.06 9.78
CA ILE A 51 13.99 1.26 8.34
C ILE A 51 14.15 2.75 8.06
N SER A 52 14.94 3.05 7.04
CA SER A 52 15.00 4.40 6.51
C SER A 52 14.89 4.39 5.01
N VAL A 53 14.28 5.43 4.45
CA VAL A 53 14.24 5.65 3.01
C VAL A 53 14.51 7.10 2.70
N ARG A 54 15.44 7.33 1.78
CA ARG A 54 15.67 8.65 1.20
C ARG A 54 15.02 8.72 -0.17
N LEU A 55 14.07 9.64 -0.33
CA LEU A 55 13.44 9.95 -1.62
C LEU A 55 14.17 11.14 -2.25
N ILE A 56 14.59 10.97 -3.50
CA ILE A 56 15.44 11.93 -4.20
C ILE A 56 14.81 12.25 -5.54
N LYS A 57 14.60 13.53 -5.82
CA LYS A 57 14.25 13.99 -7.16
C LYS A 57 15.48 13.97 -8.06
N SER A 58 15.31 13.37 -9.22
CA SER A 58 16.32 13.27 -10.29
C SER A 58 15.82 14.01 -11.54
N ARG A 59 16.66 14.07 -12.58
CA ARG A 59 16.28 14.69 -13.87
C ARG A 59 15.11 13.98 -14.55
N THR A 60 14.94 12.68 -14.33
CA THR A 60 13.98 11.82 -15.06
C THR A 60 12.81 11.35 -14.20
N GLY A 61 12.68 11.86 -12.97
CA GLY A 61 11.65 11.43 -12.02
C GLY A 61 12.22 11.28 -10.61
N TYR A 62 11.74 10.31 -9.85
CA TYR A 62 12.18 10.07 -8.48
C TYR A 62 12.91 8.74 -8.34
N ILE A 63 13.92 8.75 -7.49
CA ILE A 63 14.64 7.54 -7.07
C ILE A 63 14.56 7.42 -5.55
N TYR A 64 14.78 6.20 -5.06
CA TYR A 64 14.83 5.93 -3.64
C TYR A 64 16.13 5.22 -3.27
N ARG A 65 16.53 5.39 -2.01
CA ARG A 65 17.50 4.52 -1.33
C ARG A 65 16.90 4.10 0.01
N LEU A 66 16.50 2.84 0.11
CA LEU A 66 15.88 2.22 1.28
C LEU A 66 16.89 1.33 1.99
N ILE A 67 16.98 1.45 3.31
CA ILE A 67 17.86 0.67 4.18
C ILE A 67 16.98 -0.06 5.19
N THR A 68 17.20 -1.35 5.36
CA THR A 68 16.51 -2.16 6.36
C THR A 68 17.40 -3.32 6.80
N GLY A 69 17.68 -3.43 8.10
CA GLY A 69 18.69 -4.34 8.63
C GLY A 69 20.04 -4.16 7.90
N ASN A 70 20.59 -5.25 7.37
CA ASN A 70 21.84 -5.27 6.60
C ASN A 70 21.65 -5.10 5.07
N LYS A 71 20.42 -4.80 4.61
CA LYS A 71 20.10 -4.68 3.18
C LYS A 71 19.91 -3.23 2.77
N ILE A 72 20.36 -2.93 1.55
CA ILE A 72 20.17 -1.64 0.91
C ILE A 72 19.50 -1.89 -0.44
N TYR A 73 18.38 -1.24 -0.68
CA TYR A 73 17.65 -1.26 -1.94
C TYR A 73 17.69 0.13 -2.55
N SER A 74 17.94 0.22 -3.86
CA SER A 74 17.88 1.48 -4.60
C SER A 74 17.20 1.24 -5.93
N GLY A 75 16.44 2.23 -6.40
CA GLY A 75 15.71 2.09 -7.65
C GLY A 75 14.84 3.28 -7.97
N ILE A 76 13.97 3.08 -8.95
CA ILE A 76 13.01 4.09 -9.41
C ILE A 76 11.80 4.08 -8.47
N LEU A 77 11.39 5.27 -8.05
CA LEU A 77 10.13 5.49 -7.34
C LEU A 77 9.06 5.93 -8.34
N LYS A 78 8.03 5.11 -8.53
CA LYS A 78 6.85 5.53 -9.29
C LYS A 78 5.87 6.18 -8.33
N ILE A 79 5.30 7.30 -8.74
CA ILE A 79 4.36 8.11 -7.96
C ILE A 79 3.06 8.22 -8.73
N THR A 80 1.95 7.96 -8.07
CA THR A 80 0.61 8.14 -8.63
C THR A 80 -0.31 8.79 -7.61
N LYS A 81 -1.41 9.40 -8.06
CA LYS A 81 -2.42 9.96 -7.16
C LYS A 81 -2.98 8.87 -6.25
N GLY A 82 -3.13 9.17 -4.95
CA GLY A 82 -3.82 8.31 -3.99
C GLY A 82 -5.34 8.38 -4.14
N GLU A 83 -6.04 7.58 -3.34
CA GLU A 83 -7.51 7.58 -3.29
C GLU A 83 -8.04 8.90 -2.70
N ASN A 84 -7.37 9.42 -1.67
CA ASN A 84 -7.72 10.68 -1.04
C ASN A 84 -6.91 11.87 -1.60
N PRO A 85 -7.44 13.11 -1.56
CA PRO A 85 -6.77 14.30 -2.12
C PRO A 85 -5.37 14.60 -1.55
N ASN A 86 -5.11 14.17 -0.32
CA ASN A 86 -3.84 14.40 0.41
C ASN A 86 -2.97 13.15 0.48
N GLU A 87 -3.25 12.16 -0.37
CA GLU A 87 -2.52 10.90 -0.42
C GLU A 87 -1.85 10.72 -1.78
N VAL A 88 -0.67 10.11 -1.71
CA VAL A 88 0.13 9.77 -2.88
C VAL A 88 0.50 8.30 -2.77
N ASN A 89 0.21 7.55 -3.83
CA ASN A 89 0.64 6.16 -3.94
C ASN A 89 2.09 6.14 -4.44
N LEU A 90 2.93 5.41 -3.72
CA LEU A 90 4.33 5.19 -4.02
C LEU A 90 4.53 3.73 -4.41
N LEU A 91 5.29 3.47 -5.47
CA LEU A 91 5.75 2.14 -5.84
C LEU A 91 7.28 2.13 -5.91
N PHE A 92 7.91 1.47 -4.94
CA PHE A 92 9.34 1.22 -4.87
C PHE A 92 9.71 0.06 -5.80
N LYS A 93 10.07 0.35 -7.06
CA LYS A 93 10.36 -0.68 -8.05
C LYS A 93 11.66 -1.44 -7.73
N GLY A 94 11.69 -2.72 -8.09
CA GLY A 94 12.92 -3.54 -8.04
C GLY A 94 13.17 -4.28 -6.72
N ILE A 95 12.29 -4.14 -5.72
CA ILE A 95 12.40 -4.88 -4.46
C ILE A 95 11.60 -6.18 -4.58
N LYS A 96 12.27 -7.33 -4.61
CA LYS A 96 11.61 -8.64 -4.52
C LYS A 96 11.13 -8.84 -3.09
N TRP A 97 9.89 -9.30 -2.92
CA TRP A 97 9.38 -9.64 -1.58
C TRP A 97 10.23 -10.76 -0.94
N ALA A 98 10.24 -10.83 0.37
CA ALA A 98 10.95 -11.87 1.11
C ALA A 98 10.21 -13.21 1.03
N LEU A 99 8.89 -13.20 1.17
CA LEU A 99 8.02 -14.36 1.15
C LEU A 99 6.72 -14.03 0.42
N ASN A 100 6.21 -14.99 -0.34
CA ASN A 100 4.86 -14.94 -0.91
C ASN A 100 4.34 -16.38 -1.01
N GLU A 101 3.46 -16.74 -0.09
CA GLU A 101 2.77 -18.04 -0.08
C GLU A 101 1.34 -17.92 -0.63
N GLY A 102 0.81 -16.69 -0.68
CA GLY A 102 -0.46 -16.38 -1.32
C GLY A 102 -1.62 -16.88 -0.48
N ASP A 103 -2.71 -17.25 -1.15
CA ASP A 103 -3.90 -17.78 -0.49
C ASP A 103 -3.61 -19.18 0.08
N ILE A 104 -3.55 -19.26 1.40
CA ILE A 104 -3.31 -20.47 2.18
C ILE A 104 -4.57 -20.94 2.92
N SER A 105 -5.73 -20.34 2.63
CA SER A 105 -7.00 -20.61 3.31
C SER A 105 -7.45 -22.07 3.24
N THR A 106 -7.04 -22.78 2.20
CA THR A 106 -7.43 -24.17 1.93
C THR A 106 -6.32 -25.18 2.19
N LEU A 107 -5.13 -24.73 2.62
CA LEU A 107 -4.03 -25.63 2.92
C LEU A 107 -4.30 -26.38 4.22
N LYS A 108 -4.07 -27.69 4.20
CA LYS A 108 -4.02 -28.50 5.41
C LYS A 108 -2.67 -28.35 6.09
N GLU A 109 -2.59 -28.70 7.38
CA GLU A 109 -1.39 -28.55 8.19
C GLU A 109 -0.16 -29.31 7.66
N ASP A 110 -0.38 -30.37 6.87
CA ASP A 110 0.64 -31.24 6.29
C ASP A 110 0.93 -30.95 4.80
N GLU A 111 0.30 -29.94 4.22
CA GLU A 111 0.47 -29.58 2.81
C GLU A 111 1.41 -28.37 2.65
N ASP A 112 2.40 -28.50 1.77
CA ASP A 112 3.30 -27.39 1.45
C ASP A 112 2.56 -26.24 0.74
N PRO A 113 2.91 -24.97 1.01
CA PRO A 113 2.35 -23.84 0.29
C PRO A 113 2.60 -23.91 -1.23
N PRO A 114 1.67 -23.37 -2.05
CA PRO A 114 1.84 -23.36 -3.49
C PRO A 114 3.08 -22.56 -3.90
N LYS A 115 3.86 -23.10 -4.85
CA LYS A 115 5.03 -22.43 -5.42
C LYS A 115 4.58 -21.28 -6.33
N ILE A 116 4.34 -20.11 -5.74
CA ILE A 116 3.93 -18.92 -6.46
C ILE A 116 5.11 -17.96 -6.71
N LYS A 117 4.99 -17.17 -7.77
CA LYS A 117 6.00 -16.17 -8.10
C LYS A 117 6.00 -15.06 -7.05
N THR A 118 7.18 -14.74 -6.54
CA THR A 118 7.36 -13.59 -5.64
C THR A 118 7.21 -12.27 -6.41
N PRO A 119 6.35 -11.34 -5.97
CA PRO A 119 6.20 -10.04 -6.59
C PRO A 119 7.48 -9.20 -6.51
N ILE A 120 7.58 -8.24 -7.43
CA ILE A 120 8.67 -7.24 -7.47
C ILE A 120 8.05 -5.86 -7.40
N GLY A 121 8.46 -5.12 -6.37
CA GLY A 121 7.93 -3.80 -6.05
C GLY A 121 7.27 -3.78 -4.68
N ILE A 122 7.42 -2.68 -3.95
CA ILE A 122 6.70 -2.45 -2.71
C ILE A 122 5.81 -1.23 -2.90
N ASP A 123 4.51 -1.44 -2.75
CA ASP A 123 3.54 -0.35 -2.68
C ASP A 123 3.50 0.28 -1.29
N ALA A 124 3.34 1.60 -1.27
CA ALA A 124 3.21 2.39 -0.06
C ALA A 124 2.28 3.58 -0.29
N ILE A 125 1.77 4.14 0.81
CA ILE A 125 1.00 5.38 0.80
C ILE A 125 1.82 6.46 1.50
N LEU A 126 1.94 7.63 0.87
CA LEU A 126 2.46 8.84 1.49
C LEU A 126 1.31 9.77 1.85
N LYS A 127 1.24 10.17 3.12
CA LYS A 127 0.25 11.09 3.67
C LYS A 127 0.85 11.86 4.83
N ASN A 128 0.65 13.18 4.89
CA ASN A 128 1.10 14.01 6.02
C ASN A 128 2.58 13.81 6.41
N ASP A 129 3.48 13.76 5.42
CA ASP A 129 4.92 13.49 5.62
C ASP A 129 5.23 12.11 6.25
N GLU A 130 4.33 11.15 6.10
CA GLU A 130 4.48 9.78 6.58
C GLU A 130 4.28 8.77 5.46
N ILE A 131 5.17 7.78 5.38
CA ILE A 131 5.09 6.66 4.45
C ILE A 131 4.60 5.42 5.20
N PHE A 132 3.55 4.79 4.67
CA PHE A 132 2.94 3.59 5.20
C PHE A 132 3.12 2.42 4.24
N ILE A 133 3.67 1.31 4.73
CA ILE A 133 3.80 0.05 3.99
C ILE A 133 3.07 -1.04 4.77
N GLN A 134 2.14 -1.74 4.12
CA GLN A 134 1.72 -3.06 4.61
C GLN A 134 2.81 -4.07 4.24
N ASN A 135 3.51 -4.58 5.24
CA ASN A 135 4.66 -5.45 5.09
C ASN A 135 4.28 -6.93 5.12
N THR A 136 3.33 -7.31 5.97
CA THR A 136 2.85 -8.69 6.08
C THR A 136 1.37 -8.82 5.73
N GLY A 137 1.02 -10.01 5.26
CA GLY A 137 -0.34 -10.38 4.91
C GLY A 137 -1.23 -10.64 6.12
N ASN A 138 -2.24 -11.49 5.94
CA ASN A 138 -3.08 -12.01 7.01
C ASN A 138 -2.97 -13.54 7.04
N SER A 139 -3.65 -14.19 7.97
CA SER A 139 -3.58 -15.66 8.13
C SER A 139 -4.06 -16.44 6.89
N MET A 140 -4.84 -15.83 6.01
CA MET A 140 -5.37 -16.47 4.81
C MET A 140 -4.54 -16.13 3.56
N ASN A 141 -3.85 -14.99 3.56
CA ASN A 141 -2.96 -14.57 2.48
C ASN A 141 -1.61 -14.21 3.07
N HIS A 142 -0.68 -15.16 3.07
CA HIS A 142 0.59 -15.03 3.78
C HIS A 142 1.70 -14.53 2.85
N TYR A 143 2.30 -13.40 3.21
CA TYR A 143 3.44 -12.81 2.53
C TYR A 143 4.24 -11.92 3.48
N VAL A 144 5.51 -11.68 3.13
CA VAL A 144 6.41 -10.74 3.82
C VAL A 144 7.16 -9.95 2.75
N LYS A 145 7.04 -8.61 2.76
CA LYS A 145 7.74 -7.75 1.79
C LYS A 145 9.20 -7.51 2.18
N LEU A 146 9.46 -7.13 3.43
CA LEU A 146 10.78 -6.82 3.98
C LEU A 146 11.07 -7.74 5.18
N ALA A 147 11.94 -8.75 4.98
CA ALA A 147 12.24 -9.77 5.99
C ALA A 147 12.84 -9.24 7.30
N SER A 148 13.51 -8.10 7.24
CA SER A 148 14.19 -7.45 8.37
C SER A 148 13.24 -6.68 9.30
N CYS A 149 11.94 -6.80 9.07
CA CYS A 149 10.90 -6.23 9.90
C CYS A 149 9.72 -7.20 9.98
N ASP A 150 9.33 -7.55 11.19
CA ASP A 150 8.21 -8.43 11.51
C ASP A 150 6.88 -7.68 11.62
N GLN A 151 6.93 -6.35 11.76
CA GLN A 151 5.74 -5.51 11.86
C GLN A 151 4.86 -5.65 10.63
N LYS A 152 3.54 -5.80 10.86
CA LYS A 152 2.54 -5.87 9.79
C LYS A 152 2.43 -4.58 9.00
N PHE A 153 2.49 -3.44 9.70
CA PHE A 153 2.46 -2.11 9.09
C PHE A 153 3.72 -1.36 9.51
N ILE A 154 4.47 -0.89 8.52
CA ILE A 154 5.64 -0.04 8.71
C ILE A 154 5.20 1.40 8.48
N ARG A 155 5.44 2.25 9.48
CA ARG A 155 5.26 3.69 9.40
C ARG A 155 6.62 4.37 9.45
N MET A 156 6.93 5.20 8.46
CA MET A 156 8.14 6.01 8.43
C MET A 156 7.78 7.49 8.38
N VAL A 157 8.37 8.28 9.27
CA VAL A 157 8.12 9.72 9.39
C VAL A 157 9.25 10.49 8.74
N LYS A 158 8.90 11.56 8.01
CA LYS A 158 9.89 12.46 7.43
C LYS A 158 10.69 13.15 8.53
N VAL A 159 12.00 13.06 8.42
CA VAL A 159 12.93 13.77 9.28
C VAL A 159 12.89 15.25 8.90
N LYS A 160 12.42 16.10 9.82
CA LYS A 160 12.52 17.55 9.67
C LYS A 160 14.00 17.95 9.72
N SER A 161 14.44 18.70 8.71
CA SER A 161 15.79 19.28 8.64
C SER A 161 15.74 20.73 9.10
#